data_AF-A0A645GWM8-F1
#
_entry.id   AF-A0A645GWM8-F1
#
_cell.length_a   1.000
_cell.length_b   1.000
_cell.length_c   1.000
_cell.angle_alpha   90.00
_cell.angle_beta   90.00
_cell.angle_gamma   90.00
#
_symmetry.space_group_name_H-M   'P 1'
#
loop_
_entity.id
_entity.type
_entity.pdbx_description
1 polymer ?
#
loop_
_entity_poly.entity_id
_entity_poly.type
_entity_poly.pdbx_seq_one_letter_code
_entity_poly.pdbx_strand_id
1 'polypeptide(L)'
;MAGTLLFVFVIISCLGTLNGLMIGSIRGLYSLSARGEGPKPEVFISLDHKTNMPANSAVVGLLICMAWLAYFFGANLDSVRWFGAFSFDSSELPIITLYAAYIPVFFRMIKKEKDLPFFKRVLMPVLGILSCLFMVAAAIIGHGMAVAYYLAIFAVIMLAGVLFEKKRK
;
A
#
# COMPACT_ATOMS: atom_id res chain seq x y z
N MET A 1 -28.73 19.49 16.37
CA MET A 1 -28.32 18.44 17.33
C MET A 1 -28.02 17.11 16.63
N ALA A 2 -28.89 16.61 15.72
CA ALA A 2 -28.62 15.36 14.98
C ALA A 2 -27.33 15.37 14.15
N GLY A 3 -27.00 16.49 13.48
CA GLY A 3 -25.77 16.61 12.68
C GLY A 3 -24.47 16.54 13.49
N THR A 4 -24.46 17.07 14.72
CA THR A 4 -23.29 17.01 15.60
C THR A 4 -23.01 15.59 16.07
N LEU A 5 -24.06 14.80 16.36
CA LEU A 5 -23.91 13.41 16.77
C LEU A 5 -23.35 12.54 15.62
N LEU A 6 -23.87 12.72 14.40
CA LEU A 6 -23.34 12.05 13.21
C LEU A 6 -21.86 12.40 12.97
N PHE A 7 -21.49 13.68 13.14
CA PHE A 7 -20.10 14.12 12.97
C PHE A 7 -19.15 13.44 13.97
N VAL A 8 -19.57 13.26 15.23
CA VAL A 8 -18.79 12.53 16.23
C VAL A 8 -18.55 11.08 15.79
N PHE A 9 -19.57 10.38 15.29
CA PHE A 9 -19.40 9.01 14.78
C PHE A 9 -18.45 8.94 13.59
N VAL A 10 -18.51 9.92 12.67
CA VAL A 10 -17.59 10.01 11.54
C VAL A 10 -16.14 10.21 12.03
N ILE A 11 -15.92 11.12 12.98
CA ILE A 11 -14.59 11.34 13.55
C ILE A 11 -14.06 10.06 14.19
N ILE A 12 -14.86 9.36 14.99
CA ILE A 12 -14.46 8.11 15.65
C ILE A 12 -14.08 7.05 14.60
N SER A 13 -14.86 6.93 13.52
CA SER A 13 -14.57 6.03 12.41
C SER A 13 -13.22 6.34 11.76
N CYS A 14 -12.98 7.62 11.41
CA CYS A 14 -11.72 8.06 10.82
C CYS A 14 -10.52 7.84 11.76
N LEU A 15 -10.66 8.12 13.05
CA LEU A 15 -9.61 7.88 14.06
C LEU A 15 -9.32 6.39 14.22
N GLY A 16 -10.35 5.55 14.19
CA GLY A 16 -10.20 4.09 14.23
C GLY A 16 -9.39 3.57 13.04
N THR A 17 -9.74 3.98 11.82
CA THR A 17 -8.99 3.63 10.61
C THR A 17 -7.54 4.12 10.69
N LEU A 18 -7.33 5.37 11.12
CA LEU A 18 -6.00 5.95 11.27
C LEU A 18 -5.12 5.13 12.23
N ASN A 19 -5.65 4.74 13.39
CA ASN A 19 -4.89 3.94 14.36
C ASN A 19 -4.48 2.57 13.78
N GLY A 20 -5.39 1.91 13.05
CA GLY A 20 -5.09 0.64 12.37
C GLY A 20 -4.01 0.79 11.30
N LEU A 21 -4.10 1.83 10.46
CA LEU A 21 -3.11 2.12 9.42
C LEU A 21 -1.74 2.44 10.01
N MET A 22 -1.67 3.21 11.09
CA MET A 22 -0.41 3.54 11.76
C MET A 22 0.29 2.28 12.27
N ILE A 23 -0.42 1.38 12.96
CA ILE A 23 0.17 0.10 13.40
C ILE A 23 0.60 -0.75 12.19
N GLY A 24 -0.19 -0.74 11.11
CA GLY A 24 0.12 -1.41 9.85
C GLY A 24 1.44 -0.94 9.22
N SER A 25 1.67 0.37 9.11
CA SER A 25 2.91 0.93 8.56
C SER A 25 4.14 0.56 9.41
N ILE A 26 4.00 0.58 10.73
CA ILE A 26 5.06 0.25 11.68
C ILE A 26 5.42 -1.24 11.60
N ARG A 27 4.40 -2.11 11.65
CA ARG A 27 4.59 -3.57 11.61
C ARG A 27 4.93 -4.08 10.22
N GLY A 28 4.52 -3.38 9.16
CA GLY A 28 4.92 -3.67 7.79
C GLY A 28 6.43 -3.58 7.61
N LEU A 29 7.04 -2.46 8.00
CA LEU A 29 8.50 -2.25 7.99
C LEU A 29 9.23 -3.28 8.87
N TYR A 30 8.71 -3.54 10.07
CA TYR A 30 9.25 -4.57 10.96
C TYR A 30 9.19 -5.97 10.30
N SER A 31 8.08 -6.35 9.67
CA SER A 31 7.91 -7.68 9.06
C SER A 31 8.85 -7.92 7.88
N LEU A 32 9.20 -6.87 7.13
CA LEU A 32 10.21 -6.92 6.07
C LEU A 32 11.60 -7.14 6.68
N SER A 33 11.91 -6.38 7.72
CA SER A 33 13.20 -6.44 8.43
C SER A 33 13.41 -7.76 9.17
N ALA A 34 12.34 -8.35 9.73
CA ALA A 34 12.35 -9.67 10.37
C ALA A 34 12.70 -10.80 9.38
N ARG A 35 12.49 -10.57 8.08
CA ARG A 35 12.89 -11.50 7.01
C ARG A 35 14.30 -11.21 6.48
N GLY A 36 15.01 -10.24 7.05
CA GLY A 36 16.33 -9.81 6.61
C GLY A 36 16.32 -8.97 5.33
N GLU A 37 15.15 -8.46 4.93
CA GLU A 37 14.94 -7.66 3.72
C GLU A 37 14.90 -6.16 4.06
N GLY A 38 15.34 -5.31 3.11
CA GLY A 38 15.31 -3.87 3.25
C GLY A 38 16.62 -3.23 3.77
N PRO A 39 16.66 -1.89 3.88
CA PRO A 39 17.86 -1.18 4.29
C PRO A 39 18.18 -1.45 5.76
N LYS A 40 19.37 -1.99 6.05
CA LYS A 40 19.87 -2.31 7.42
C LYS A 40 18.79 -2.95 8.34
N PRO A 41 18.38 -4.20 8.07
CA PRO A 41 17.31 -4.89 8.80
C PRO A 41 17.51 -4.95 10.32
N GLU A 42 18.76 -4.98 10.77
CA GLU A 42 19.17 -5.03 12.18
C GLU A 42 18.69 -3.82 13.00
N VAL A 43 18.49 -2.66 12.37
CA VAL A 43 18.03 -1.43 13.05
C VAL A 43 16.51 -1.41 13.21
N PHE A 44 15.79 -2.04 12.28
CA PHE A 44 14.33 -1.99 12.21
C PHE A 44 13.64 -3.19 12.86
N ILE A 45 14.39 -4.27 13.12
CA ILE A 45 13.94 -5.42 13.91
C ILE A 45 14.01 -5.15 15.42
N SER A 46 14.71 -4.09 15.86
CA SER A 46 14.87 -3.78 17.29
C SER A 46 13.51 -3.47 17.92
N LEU A 47 13.16 -4.22 18.97
CA LEU A 47 11.96 -4.00 19.78
C LEU A 47 12.35 -3.36 21.12
N ASP A 48 11.54 -2.40 21.56
CA ASP A 48 11.67 -1.88 22.91
C ASP A 48 11.24 -2.94 23.94
N HIS A 49 12.05 -3.14 24.97
CA HIS A 49 11.85 -4.19 25.98
C HIS A 49 10.60 -3.96 26.84
N LYS A 50 10.14 -2.72 26.99
CA LYS A 50 8.97 -2.40 27.85
C LYS A 50 7.65 -2.45 27.09
N THR A 51 7.65 -2.00 25.84
CA THR A 51 6.42 -1.82 25.05
C THR A 51 6.25 -2.86 23.93
N ASN A 52 7.27 -3.67 23.65
CA ASN A 52 7.31 -4.59 22.50
C ASN A 52 6.98 -3.90 21.16
N MET A 53 7.31 -2.60 21.05
CA MET A 53 7.05 -1.80 19.86
C MET A 53 8.36 -1.49 19.14
N PRO A 54 8.41 -1.59 17.79
CA PRO A 54 9.61 -1.25 17.04
C PRO A 54 9.68 0.27 16.86
N ALA A 55 10.27 0.97 17.84
CA ALA A 55 10.33 2.44 17.87
C ALA A 55 11.03 3.04 16.64
N ASN A 56 12.12 2.43 16.17
CA ASN A 56 12.84 2.89 14.98
C ASN A 56 11.97 2.82 13.71
N SER A 57 11.23 1.73 13.55
CA SER A 57 10.25 1.56 12.46
C SER A 57 9.08 2.54 12.59
N ALA A 58 8.71 2.92 13.82
CA ALA A 58 7.70 3.93 14.08
C ALA A 58 8.12 5.34 13.64
N VAL A 59 9.35 5.74 13.95
CA VAL A 59 9.89 7.04 13.52
C VAL A 59 9.95 7.11 11.99
N VAL A 60 10.47 6.07 11.33
CA VAL A 60 10.54 6.04 9.86
C VAL A 60 9.15 6.01 9.22
N GLY A 61 8.23 5.21 9.76
CA GLY A 61 6.84 5.20 9.31
C GLY A 61 6.19 6.59 9.39
N LEU A 62 6.40 7.31 10.49
CA LEU A 62 5.89 8.67 10.66
C LEU A 62 6.51 9.65 9.65
N LEU A 63 7.82 9.59 9.42
CA LEU A 63 8.51 10.43 8.44
C LEU A 63 7.97 10.20 7.02
N ILE A 64 7.76 8.94 6.64
CA ILE A 64 7.17 8.57 5.34
C ILE A 64 5.73 9.10 5.25
N CYS A 65 4.92 8.96 6.31
CA CYS A 65 3.56 9.52 6.35
C CYS A 65 3.56 11.05 6.17
N MET A 66 4.47 11.77 6.81
CA MET A 66 4.57 13.23 6.68
C MET A 66 5.02 13.65 5.27
N ALA A 67 6.02 12.96 4.70
CA ALA A 67 6.44 13.20 3.32
C ALA A 67 5.30 12.93 2.33
N TRP A 68 4.55 11.86 2.55
CA TRP A 68 3.39 11.51 1.73
C TRP A 68 2.25 12.52 1.85
N LEU A 69 1.98 13.03 3.06
CA LEU A 69 1.00 14.09 3.28
C LEU A 69 1.38 15.36 2.51
N ALA A 70 2.65 15.76 2.54
CA ALA A 70 3.14 16.92 1.80
C ALA A 70 2.97 16.76 0.28
N TYR A 71 3.27 15.57 -0.26
CA TYR A 71 3.01 15.27 -1.66
C TYR A 71 1.52 15.33 -1.99
N PHE A 72 0.67 14.67 -1.20
CA PHE A 72 -0.78 14.63 -1.44
C PHE A 72 -1.40 16.03 -1.39
N PHE A 73 -0.95 16.87 -0.44
CA PHE A 73 -1.38 18.26 -0.34
C PHE A 73 -1.04 19.05 -1.61
N GLY A 74 0.23 19.03 -2.05
CA GLY A 74 0.68 19.78 -3.23
C GLY A 74 0.22 19.21 -4.58
N ALA A 75 -0.18 17.93 -4.63
CA ALA A 75 -0.65 17.28 -5.85
C ALA A 75 -2.17 17.37 -6.04
N ASN A 76 -2.96 17.28 -4.95
CA ASN A 76 -4.41 17.07 -5.06
C ASN A 76 -5.26 18.09 -4.27
N LEU A 77 -4.73 18.77 -3.25
CA LEU A 77 -5.51 19.69 -2.41
C LEU A 77 -5.26 21.16 -2.73
N ASP A 78 -4.04 21.53 -3.15
CA ASP A 78 -3.76 22.90 -3.52
C ASP A 78 -4.33 23.25 -4.90
N SER A 79 -4.74 24.51 -5.05
CA SER A 79 -5.24 25.11 -6.29
C SER A 79 -4.19 25.12 -7.41
N VAL A 80 -2.90 25.16 -7.04
CA VAL A 80 -1.76 25.05 -7.95
C VAL A 80 -1.14 23.66 -7.79
N ARG A 81 -1.03 22.91 -8.89
CA ARG A 81 -0.37 21.60 -8.89
C ARG A 81 1.15 21.77 -8.77
N TRP A 82 1.72 21.47 -7.61
CA TRP A 82 3.15 21.65 -7.33
C TRP A 82 4.06 20.81 -8.25
N PHE A 83 3.54 19.66 -8.72
CA PHE A 83 4.31 18.69 -9.49
C PHE A 83 3.87 18.60 -10.96
N GLY A 84 3.04 19.54 -11.43
CA GLY A 84 2.59 19.61 -12.83
C GLY A 84 1.98 18.30 -13.33
N ALA A 85 2.58 17.71 -14.38
CA ALA A 85 2.12 16.45 -14.96
C ALA A 85 2.32 15.21 -14.04
N PHE A 86 3.13 15.32 -12.99
CA PHE A 86 3.32 14.29 -11.98
C PHE A 86 2.35 14.41 -10.79
N SER A 87 1.40 15.34 -10.84
CA SER A 87 0.29 15.38 -9.88
C SER A 87 -0.78 14.37 -10.28
N PHE A 88 -0.58 13.11 -9.88
CA PHE A 88 -1.54 12.01 -10.09
C PHE A 88 -2.23 11.60 -8.79
N ASP A 89 -3.35 10.89 -8.91
CA ASP A 89 -4.05 10.30 -7.76
C ASP A 89 -3.19 9.22 -7.11
N SER A 90 -2.52 9.61 -6.03
CA SER A 90 -1.62 8.74 -5.27
C SER A 90 -2.34 7.76 -4.36
N SER A 91 -3.65 7.84 -4.22
CA SER A 91 -4.42 6.90 -3.41
C SER A 91 -4.98 5.78 -4.28
N GLU A 92 -5.50 6.13 -5.46
CA GLU A 92 -6.15 5.18 -6.35
C GLU A 92 -5.14 4.35 -7.16
N LEU A 93 -4.14 4.98 -7.78
CA LEU A 93 -3.22 4.31 -8.70
C LEU A 93 -2.37 3.22 -8.01
N PRO A 94 -1.81 3.44 -6.80
CA PRO A 94 -1.11 2.36 -6.08
C PRO A 94 -2.01 1.18 -5.69
N ILE A 95 -3.25 1.45 -5.27
CA ILE A 95 -4.22 0.41 -4.94
C ILE A 95 -4.56 -0.43 -6.18
N ILE A 96 -4.79 0.21 -7.32
CA ILE A 96 -5.06 -0.49 -8.58
C ILE A 96 -3.85 -1.32 -9.02
N THR A 97 -2.64 -0.80 -8.84
CA THR A 97 -1.40 -1.54 -9.11
C THR A 97 -1.30 -2.81 -8.27
N LEU A 98 -1.71 -2.74 -7.00
CA LEU A 98 -1.77 -3.91 -6.14
C LEU A 98 -2.80 -4.94 -6.64
N TYR A 99 -3.97 -4.50 -7.15
CA TYR A 99 -4.93 -5.40 -7.79
C TYR A 99 -4.33 -6.10 -9.01
N ALA A 100 -3.58 -5.37 -9.85
CA ALA A 100 -2.85 -5.99 -10.96
C ALA A 100 -1.83 -7.04 -10.48
N ALA A 101 -1.10 -6.74 -9.40
CA ALA A 101 -0.13 -7.66 -8.80
C ALA A 101 -0.79 -8.89 -8.15
N TYR A 102 -2.05 -8.82 -7.72
CA TYR A 102 -2.78 -9.97 -7.18
C TYR A 102 -3.23 -10.98 -8.22
N ILE A 103 -3.41 -10.58 -9.49
CA ILE A 103 -3.78 -11.49 -10.58
C ILE A 103 -2.86 -12.72 -10.63
N PRO A 104 -1.53 -12.60 -10.76
CA PRO A 104 -0.62 -13.76 -10.78
C PRO A 104 -0.62 -14.55 -9.47
N VAL A 105 -0.90 -13.90 -8.33
CA VAL A 105 -1.00 -14.58 -7.03
C VAL A 105 -2.23 -15.50 -7.02
N PHE A 106 -3.38 -15.02 -7.46
CA PHE A 106 -4.60 -15.83 -7.58
C PHE A 106 -4.43 -16.99 -8.58
N PHE A 107 -3.76 -16.75 -9.73
CA PHE A 107 -3.42 -17.83 -10.65
C PHE A 107 -2.54 -18.90 -10.00
N ARG A 108 -1.52 -18.49 -9.23
CA ARG A 108 -0.67 -19.44 -8.50
C ARG A 108 -1.44 -20.18 -7.41
N MET A 109 -2.37 -19.52 -6.73
CA MET A 109 -3.23 -20.14 -5.71
C MET A 109 -4.08 -21.27 -6.33
N ILE A 110 -4.73 -21.04 -7.47
CA ILE A 110 -5.52 -22.07 -8.18
C ILE A 110 -4.66 -23.30 -8.53
N LYS A 111 -3.40 -23.06 -8.96
CA LYS A 111 -2.47 -24.10 -9.42
C LYS A 111 -1.84 -24.88 -8.26
N LYS A 112 -1.48 -24.21 -7.16
CA LYS A 112 -0.71 -24.81 -6.05
C LYS A 112 -1.58 -25.40 -4.95
N GLU A 113 -2.68 -24.75 -4.58
CA GLU A 113 -3.48 -25.13 -3.42
C GLU A 113 -4.50 -26.21 -3.78
N LYS A 114 -4.04 -27.46 -3.94
CA LYS A 114 -4.90 -28.58 -4.35
C LYS A 114 -5.81 -29.12 -3.24
N ASP A 115 -5.46 -28.85 -1.99
CA ASP A 115 -6.14 -29.39 -0.80
C ASP A 115 -7.39 -28.58 -0.42
N LEU A 116 -7.60 -27.42 -1.05
CA LEU A 116 -8.76 -26.58 -0.81
C LEU A 116 -9.99 -27.04 -1.63
N PRO A 117 -11.20 -26.92 -1.07
CA PRO A 117 -12.44 -27.22 -1.79
C PRO A 117 -12.63 -26.27 -2.97
N PHE A 118 -13.36 -26.72 -4.00
CA PHE A 118 -13.57 -26.01 -5.27
C PHE A 118 -13.96 -24.54 -5.09
N PHE A 119 -14.86 -24.25 -4.14
CA PHE A 119 -15.29 -22.88 -3.83
C PHE A 119 -14.14 -21.95 -3.47
N LYS A 120 -13.23 -22.41 -2.59
CA LYS A 120 -12.09 -21.61 -2.11
C LYS A 120 -10.94 -21.57 -3.10
N ARG A 121 -10.76 -22.66 -3.85
CA ARG A 121 -9.63 -22.81 -4.76
C ARG A 121 -9.85 -22.18 -6.12
N VAL A 122 -11.07 -22.24 -6.65
CA VAL A 122 -11.38 -21.86 -8.03
C VAL A 122 -12.34 -20.69 -8.08
N LEU A 123 -13.52 -20.80 -7.46
CA LEU A 123 -14.55 -19.77 -7.59
C LEU A 123 -14.09 -18.43 -7.00
N MET A 124 -13.62 -18.42 -5.75
CA MET A 124 -13.17 -17.17 -5.11
C MET A 124 -12.00 -16.50 -5.86
N PRO A 125 -10.91 -17.22 -6.24
CA PRO A 125 -9.82 -16.59 -6.98
C PRO A 125 -10.23 -16.13 -8.38
N VAL A 126 -11.11 -16.85 -9.09
CA VAL A 126 -11.60 -16.42 -10.41
C VAL A 126 -12.42 -15.14 -10.31
N LEU A 127 -13.34 -15.05 -9.34
CA LEU A 127 -14.07 -13.81 -9.07
C LEU A 127 -13.13 -12.66 -8.69
N GLY A 128 -12.11 -12.94 -7.87
CA GLY A 128 -11.06 -11.97 -7.54
C GLY A 128 -10.30 -11.47 -8.76
N ILE A 129 -9.92 -12.36 -9.69
CA ILE A 129 -9.26 -11.99 -10.95
C ILE A 129 -10.18 -11.11 -11.81
N LEU A 130 -11.45 -11.48 -11.97
CA LEU A 130 -12.42 -10.68 -12.73
C LEU A 130 -12.56 -9.27 -12.16
N SER A 131 -12.67 -9.14 -10.83
CA SER A 131 -12.72 -7.84 -10.15
C SER A 131 -11.42 -7.04 -10.34
N CYS A 132 -10.25 -7.68 -10.24
CA CYS A 132 -8.97 -7.00 -10.48
C CYS A 132 -8.85 -6.50 -11.93
N LEU A 133 -9.27 -7.31 -12.91
CA LEU A 133 -9.27 -6.92 -14.33
C LEU A 133 -10.19 -5.73 -14.57
N PHE A 134 -11.39 -5.73 -13.97
CA PHE A 134 -12.31 -4.61 -14.05
C PHE A 134 -11.70 -3.32 -13.47
N MET A 135 -11.10 -3.37 -12.28
CA MET A 135 -10.48 -2.20 -11.65
C MET A 135 -9.31 -1.64 -12.47
N VAL A 136 -8.48 -2.51 -13.05
CA VAL A 136 -7.37 -2.09 -13.93
C VAL A 136 -7.90 -1.43 -15.20
N ALA A 137 -8.94 -2.00 -15.83
CA ALA A 137 -9.56 -1.39 -17.01
C ALA A 137 -10.17 -0.02 -16.69
N ALA A 138 -10.90 0.09 -15.57
CA ALA A 138 -11.49 1.35 -15.12
C ALA A 138 -10.43 2.43 -14.89
N ALA A 139 -9.28 2.07 -14.31
CA ALA A 139 -8.18 3.00 -14.08
C ALA A 139 -7.55 3.53 -15.37
N ILE A 140 -7.35 2.66 -16.37
CA ILE A 140 -6.78 3.07 -17.66
C ILE A 140 -7.72 4.05 -18.36
N ILE A 141 -9.03 3.78 -18.33
CA ILE A 141 -10.05 4.64 -18.94
C ILE A 141 -10.21 5.95 -18.16
N GLY A 142 -10.21 5.89 -16.82
CA GLY A 142 -10.46 7.05 -15.95
C GLY A 142 -9.28 8.02 -15.82
N HIS A 143 -8.05 7.51 -15.81
CA HIS A 143 -6.84 8.31 -15.52
C HIS A 143 -5.95 8.55 -16.75
N GLY A 144 -6.13 7.81 -17.85
CA GLY A 144 -5.42 8.02 -19.11
C GLY A 144 -3.90 8.10 -18.96
N MET A 145 -3.29 9.20 -19.41
CA MET A 145 -1.83 9.39 -19.39
C MET A 145 -1.23 9.53 -17.99
N ALA A 146 -2.02 9.84 -16.95
CA ALA A 146 -1.52 9.89 -15.57
C ALA A 146 -1.02 8.53 -15.08
N VAL A 147 -1.62 7.44 -15.58
CA VAL A 147 -1.19 6.06 -15.29
C VAL A 147 0.24 5.82 -15.76
N ALA A 148 0.63 6.35 -16.93
CA ALA A 148 1.97 6.17 -17.47
C ALA A 148 3.04 6.89 -16.62
N TYR A 149 2.77 8.14 -16.20
CA TYR A 149 3.68 8.88 -15.32
C TYR A 149 3.84 8.20 -13.96
N TYR A 150 2.74 7.70 -13.40
CA TYR A 150 2.76 6.91 -12.18
C TYR A 150 3.56 5.61 -12.35
N LEU A 151 3.33 4.83 -13.41
CA LEU A 151 4.05 3.58 -13.66
C LEU A 151 5.55 3.80 -13.85
N ALA A 152 5.95 4.93 -14.45
CA ALA A 152 7.35 5.31 -14.56
C ALA A 152 8.00 5.53 -13.18
N ILE A 153 7.37 6.32 -12.30
CA ILE A 153 7.86 6.52 -10.92
C ILE A 153 7.87 5.20 -10.14
N PHE A 154 6.79 4.42 -10.26
CA PHE A 154 6.68 3.12 -9.63
C PHE A 154 7.82 2.18 -10.06
N ALA A 155 8.15 2.14 -11.36
CA ALA A 155 9.26 1.35 -11.88
C ALA A 155 10.61 1.81 -11.30
N VAL A 156 10.85 3.13 -11.19
CA VAL A 156 12.08 3.66 -10.57
C VAL A 156 12.19 3.25 -9.10
N ILE A 157 11.10 3.36 -8.34
CA ILE A 157 11.06 2.95 -6.92
C ILE A 157 11.30 1.43 -6.79
N MET A 158 10.67 0.62 -7.64
CA MET A 158 10.87 -0.83 -7.64
C MET A 158 12.32 -1.21 -7.99
N LEU A 159 12.94 -0.55 -8.98
CA LEU A 159 14.34 -0.76 -9.34
C LEU A 159 15.30 -0.37 -8.21
N ALA A 160 15.03 0.75 -7.53
CA ALA A 160 15.76 1.12 -6.33
C ALA A 160 15.61 0.06 -5.23
N GLY A 161 14.41 -0.53 -5.09
CA GLY A 161 14.13 -1.64 -4.17
C GLY A 161 14.97 -2.89 -4.44
N VAL A 162 15.19 -3.25 -5.71
CA VAL A 162 16.04 -4.41 -6.10
C VAL A 162 17.48 -4.26 -5.60
N LEU A 163 17.99 -3.03 -5.47
CA LEU A 163 19.34 -2.80 -4.92
C LEU A 163 19.46 -3.19 -3.44
N PHE A 164 18.34 -3.21 -2.71
CA PHE A 164 18.26 -3.60 -1.31
C PHE A 164 17.81 -5.05 -1.12
N GLU A 165 17.47 -5.75 -2.20
CA GLU A 165 17.16 -7.18 -2.15
C GLU A 165 18.46 -7.94 -1.87
N LYS A 166 18.54 -8.54 -0.68
CA LYS A 166 19.72 -9.30 -0.29
C LYS A 166 19.69 -10.58 -1.10
N LYS A 167 20.65 -10.76 -2.04
CA LYS A 167 20.80 -12.03 -2.77
C LYS A 167 20.90 -13.16 -1.74
N ARG A 168 19.81 -13.91 -1.61
CA ARG A 168 19.74 -15.11 -0.80
C ARG A 168 20.64 -16.15 -1.49
N LYS A 169 21.85 -16.34 -0.94
CA LYS A 169 22.69 -17.50 -1.26
C LYS A 169 21.99 -18.78 -0.85
#